data_AF-A0A3M6WZ73-F1
#
_entry.id   AF-A0A3M6WZ73-F1
#
_cell.length_a   1.000
_cell.length_b   1.000
_cell.length_c   1.000
_cell.angle_alpha   90.00
_cell.angle_beta   90.00
_cell.angle_gamma   90.00
#
_symmetry.space_group_name_H-M   'P 1'
#
loop_
_entity.id
_entity.type
_entity.pdbx_description
1 polymer ?
#
loop_
_entity_poly.entity_id
_entity_poly.type
_entity_poly.pdbx_seq_one_letter_code
_entity_poly.pdbx_strand_id
1 'polypeptide(L)'
;MPVSTAPHDNVAYTNGRPNITTTVSTRQRGAVQAYTGRTRIGYRCRAQQLQPRLDLVTPKKPLAVDCEGVILEEEIGASKKGLGRVSIVNSEGQAVYDTFVYYPEDVPHRPPPQRLKLGVKYNDIKPANGAQLISDVIKNVQALFDKAEIVVMHAASNDVQMLKGITWTNLTLYDTQTLPEYARLTSPDRPGL
;
A
#
# COMPACT_ATOMS: atom_id res chain seq x y z
N MET A 1 -41.51 14.76 32.51
CA MET A 1 -40.68 15.60 33.40
C MET A 1 -39.32 14.91 33.55
N PRO A 2 -38.22 15.54 33.10
CA PRO A 2 -36.90 14.93 32.99
C PRO A 2 -36.02 15.27 34.20
N VAL A 3 -35.05 14.42 34.54
CA VAL A 3 -33.76 14.88 35.09
C VAL A 3 -32.64 14.04 34.49
N SER A 4 -31.76 14.76 33.80
CA SER A 4 -30.50 14.34 33.20
C SER A 4 -29.41 14.32 34.27
N THR A 5 -28.57 13.30 34.28
CA THR A 5 -27.26 13.34 34.97
C THR A 5 -26.20 12.82 34.01
N ALA A 6 -25.41 13.75 33.46
CA ALA A 6 -24.20 13.46 32.71
C ALA A 6 -23.11 12.92 33.66
N PRO A 7 -22.19 12.04 33.20
CA PRO A 7 -21.03 11.69 33.99
C PRO A 7 -19.96 12.80 33.91
N HIS A 8 -19.41 13.14 35.08
CA HIS A 8 -18.29 14.06 35.26
C HIS A 8 -16.98 13.40 34.78
N ASP A 9 -16.31 14.01 33.79
CA ASP A 9 -14.95 13.66 33.40
C ASP A 9 -13.95 14.22 34.43
N ASN A 10 -13.28 13.32 35.16
CA ASN A 10 -12.17 13.67 36.04
C ASN A 10 -10.92 14.00 35.20
N VAL A 11 -10.62 15.30 35.02
CA VAL A 11 -9.37 15.76 34.41
C VAL A 11 -8.26 15.75 35.46
N ALA A 12 -7.31 14.83 35.33
CA ALA A 12 -6.09 14.83 36.15
C ALA A 12 -5.09 15.88 35.64
N TYR A 13 -4.58 16.72 36.55
CA TYR A 13 -3.57 17.73 36.28
C TYR A 13 -2.20 17.25 36.74
N THR A 14 -1.19 17.25 35.85
CA THR A 14 0.22 17.18 36.22
C THR A 14 0.97 18.35 35.56
N ASN A 15 1.74 19.09 36.37
CA ASN A 15 2.61 20.19 35.94
C ASN A 15 1.94 21.37 35.21
N GLY A 16 0.73 21.75 35.61
CA GLY A 16 0.14 23.05 35.24
C GLY A 16 -0.32 23.20 33.78
N ARG A 17 -0.56 22.11 33.05
CA ARG A 17 -1.22 22.14 31.74
C ARG A 17 -2.38 21.13 31.71
N PRO A 18 -3.56 21.49 31.18
CA PRO A 18 -4.67 20.56 31.07
C PRO A 18 -4.33 19.40 30.13
N ASN A 19 -4.62 18.18 30.55
CA ASN A 19 -4.44 16.96 29.78
C ASN A 19 -5.64 16.85 28.81
N ILE A 20 -5.47 17.28 27.56
CA ILE A 20 -6.54 17.24 26.55
C ILE A 20 -6.56 15.83 25.95
N THR A 21 -7.47 14.98 26.43
CA THR A 21 -7.88 13.77 25.72
C THR A 21 -8.74 14.20 24.53
N THR A 22 -8.18 14.15 23.33
CA THR A 22 -8.94 14.49 22.11
C THR A 22 -9.92 13.37 21.78
N THR A 23 -11.13 13.45 22.34
CA THR A 23 -12.28 12.67 21.88
C THR A 23 -12.81 13.32 20.60
N VAL A 24 -12.39 12.83 19.42
CA VAL A 24 -12.97 13.29 18.16
C VAL A 24 -14.27 12.52 17.91
N SER A 25 -15.37 13.13 18.33
CA SER A 25 -16.70 12.87 17.76
C SER A 25 -16.81 13.61 16.43
N THR A 26 -16.99 12.88 15.32
CA THR A 26 -17.60 13.44 14.11
C THR A 26 -18.23 12.33 13.27
N ARG A 27 -19.57 12.30 13.24
CA ARG A 27 -20.32 11.83 12.07
C ARG A 27 -20.01 12.77 10.91
N GLN A 28 -19.17 12.37 9.97
CA GLN A 28 -19.11 12.97 8.63
C GLN A 28 -18.82 11.91 7.57
N ARG A 29 -19.48 12.10 6.42
CA ARG A 29 -19.49 11.23 5.25
C ARG A 29 -18.08 11.03 4.67
N GLY A 30 -17.88 9.84 4.07
CA GLY A 30 -16.61 9.34 3.55
C GLY A 30 -15.84 10.34 2.68
N ALA A 31 -14.75 10.86 3.24
CA ALA A 31 -13.65 11.45 2.52
C ALA A 31 -12.38 10.71 2.94
N VAL A 32 -11.66 10.22 1.94
CA VAL A 32 -10.41 9.45 2.00
C VAL A 32 -9.40 10.16 2.90
N GLN A 33 -9.14 9.63 4.10
CA GLN A 33 -8.05 10.13 4.92
C GLN A 33 -6.75 9.50 4.43
N ALA A 34 -6.26 10.00 3.29
CA ALA A 34 -4.91 9.67 2.83
C ALA A 34 -3.92 10.01 3.95
N TYR A 35 -2.89 9.20 4.14
CA TYR A 35 -1.84 9.48 5.10
C TYR A 35 -1.22 10.86 4.80
N THR A 36 -1.53 11.85 5.63
CA THR A 36 -1.00 13.22 5.53
C THR A 36 0.19 13.47 6.46
N GLY A 37 0.73 12.43 7.08
CA GLY A 37 1.82 12.56 8.04
C GLY A 37 3.10 13.07 7.36
N ARG A 38 3.52 14.30 7.71
CA ARG A 38 4.93 14.71 7.54
C ARG A 38 5.77 13.78 8.42
N THR A 39 6.78 13.15 7.84
CA THR A 39 7.69 12.34 8.62
C THR A 39 8.60 13.22 9.49
N ARG A 40 9.30 12.64 10.47
CA ARG A 40 10.15 13.38 11.42
C ARG A 40 11.18 14.31 10.76
N ILE A 41 11.51 14.07 9.49
CA ILE A 41 12.50 14.84 8.71
C ILE A 41 11.87 15.83 7.71
N GLY A 42 10.55 16.08 7.79
CA GLY A 42 9.85 17.01 6.91
C GLY A 42 9.53 16.46 5.51
N TYR A 43 9.92 15.21 5.23
CA TYR A 43 9.55 14.51 4.01
C TYR A 43 8.05 14.18 4.03
N ARG A 44 7.34 14.50 2.94
CA ARG A 44 5.94 14.12 2.75
C ARG A 44 5.90 12.75 2.09
N CYS A 45 5.51 11.74 2.86
CA CYS A 45 5.30 10.40 2.33
C CYS A 45 4.32 10.46 1.14
N ARG A 46 4.66 9.78 0.04
CA ARG A 46 3.81 9.73 -1.16
C ARG A 46 2.78 8.60 -1.14
N ALA A 47 2.94 7.65 -0.22
CA ALA A 47 1.99 6.57 -0.01
C ALA A 47 0.71 7.12 0.64
N GLN A 48 -0.44 6.64 0.17
CA GLN A 48 -1.75 7.17 0.59
C GLN A 48 -2.38 6.36 1.73
N GLN A 49 -2.04 5.09 1.92
CA GLN A 49 -2.72 4.22 2.87
C GLN A 49 -1.74 3.19 3.47
N LEU A 50 -0.96 3.62 4.46
CA LEU A 50 0.10 2.81 5.09
C LEU A 50 -0.41 1.61 5.90
N GLN A 51 -1.66 1.66 6.35
CA GLN A 51 -2.28 0.57 7.12
C GLN A 51 -3.35 -0.10 6.26
N PRO A 52 -3.45 -1.43 6.23
CA PRO A 52 -4.44 -2.11 5.40
C PRO A 52 -5.86 -1.82 5.89
N ARG A 53 -6.74 -1.37 5.00
CA ARG A 53 -8.17 -1.11 5.28
C ARG A 53 -9.02 -2.32 4.97
N LEU A 54 -8.88 -3.37 5.78
CA LEU A 54 -9.69 -4.59 5.66
C LEU A 54 -11.20 -4.29 5.70
N ASP A 55 -11.62 -3.24 6.38
CA ASP A 55 -13.01 -2.78 6.43
C ASP A 55 -13.56 -2.32 5.08
N LEU A 56 -12.69 -1.92 4.13
CA LEU A 56 -13.05 -1.54 2.76
C LEU A 56 -13.03 -2.72 1.77
N VAL A 57 -12.63 -3.92 2.23
CA VAL A 57 -12.61 -5.14 1.42
C VAL A 57 -13.92 -5.90 1.62
N THR A 58 -14.62 -6.14 0.51
CA THR A 58 -15.81 -6.99 0.46
C THR A 58 -15.44 -8.35 -0.15
N PRO A 59 -15.77 -9.48 0.50
CA PRO A 59 -15.50 -10.80 -0.07
C PRO A 59 -16.09 -10.97 -1.47
N LYS A 60 -15.33 -11.63 -2.35
CA LYS A 60 -15.71 -11.90 -3.75
C LYS A 60 -15.88 -10.66 -4.62
N LYS A 61 -15.49 -9.47 -4.13
CA LYS A 61 -15.27 -8.30 -4.99
C LYS A 61 -13.78 -8.17 -5.30
N PRO A 62 -13.43 -7.82 -6.54
CA PRO A 62 -12.03 -7.74 -6.95
C PRO A 62 -11.29 -6.62 -6.23
N LEU A 63 -10.03 -6.89 -5.91
CA LEU A 63 -9.02 -5.87 -5.63
C LEU A 63 -8.15 -5.68 -6.88
N ALA A 64 -7.98 -4.44 -7.32
CA ALA A 64 -7.00 -4.11 -8.33
C ALA A 64 -5.66 -3.80 -7.67
N VAL A 65 -4.60 -4.42 -8.17
CA VAL A 65 -3.26 -4.39 -7.57
C VAL A 65 -2.23 -4.00 -8.62
N ASP A 66 -1.32 -3.13 -8.22
CA ASP A 66 -0.18 -2.69 -9.02
C ASP A 66 1.06 -2.57 -8.12
N CYS A 67 2.18 -3.11 -8.58
CA CYS A 67 3.44 -3.11 -7.87
C CYS A 67 4.54 -2.38 -8.64
N GLU A 68 5.31 -1.56 -7.93
CA GLU A 68 6.52 -0.94 -8.48
C GLU A 68 7.75 -1.55 -7.85
N GLY A 69 8.81 -1.73 -8.64
CA GLY A 69 9.98 -2.50 -8.24
C GLY A 69 11.12 -1.67 -7.62
N VAL A 70 11.91 -2.34 -6.79
CA VAL A 70 13.30 -1.98 -6.47
C VAL A 70 14.26 -2.98 -7.12
N ILE A 71 15.53 -2.61 -7.19
CA ILE A 71 16.62 -3.49 -7.58
C ILE A 71 17.18 -4.08 -6.29
N LEU A 72 17.11 -5.40 -6.15
CA LEU A 72 17.83 -6.18 -5.14
C LEU A 72 19.22 -6.48 -5.71
N GLU A 73 20.26 -6.06 -4.99
CA GLU A 73 21.64 -6.30 -5.42
C GLU A 73 22.09 -7.66 -4.86
N GLU A 74 22.59 -8.54 -5.72
CA GLU A 74 23.25 -9.79 -5.30
C GLU A 74 24.77 -9.64 -5.39
N GLU A 75 25.51 -10.45 -4.63
CA GLU A 75 26.98 -10.41 -4.57
C GLU A 75 27.67 -10.65 -5.93
N ILE A 76 26.99 -11.31 -6.90
CA ILE A 76 27.57 -11.67 -8.20
C ILE A 76 26.62 -11.32 -9.34
N GLY A 77 26.72 -10.09 -9.86
CA GLY A 77 26.35 -9.70 -11.23
C GLY A 77 24.88 -9.80 -11.67
N ALA A 78 24.02 -10.48 -10.91
CA ALA A 78 22.59 -10.61 -11.18
C ALA A 78 21.81 -9.70 -10.23
N SER A 79 21.03 -8.78 -10.79
CA SER A 79 20.08 -8.00 -9.99
C SER A 79 18.68 -8.57 -10.14
N LYS A 80 18.00 -8.83 -9.01
CA LYS A 80 16.60 -9.26 -9.00
C LYS A 80 15.68 -8.07 -8.77
N LYS A 81 14.42 -8.18 -9.22
CA LYS A 81 13.38 -7.22 -8.84
C LYS A 81 12.86 -7.57 -7.45
N GLY A 82 12.84 -6.58 -6.56
CA GLY A 82 12.13 -6.62 -5.28
C GLY A 82 10.91 -5.72 -5.32
N LEU A 83 10.01 -5.86 -4.34
CA LEU A 83 8.86 -4.99 -4.17
C LEU A 83 9.31 -3.63 -3.60
N GLY A 84 9.04 -2.55 -4.31
CA GLY A 84 9.32 -1.18 -3.88
C GLY A 84 8.09 -0.40 -3.42
N ARG A 85 6.94 -0.65 -4.06
CA ARG A 85 5.63 -0.11 -3.69
C ARG A 85 4.57 -1.13 -4.04
N VAL A 86 3.52 -1.22 -3.22
CA VAL A 86 2.29 -1.91 -3.57
C VAL A 86 1.13 -0.93 -3.44
N SER A 87 0.28 -0.86 -4.46
CA SER A 87 -0.96 -0.09 -4.46
C SER A 87 -2.14 -1.02 -4.72
N ILE A 88 -3.13 -0.99 -3.83
CA ILE A 88 -4.31 -1.85 -3.86
C ILE A 88 -5.54 -0.98 -3.69
N VAL A 89 -6.47 -1.09 -4.62
CA VAL A 89 -7.78 -0.42 -4.57
C VAL A 89 -8.91 -1.43 -4.62
N ASN A 90 -10.03 -1.09 -3.99
CA ASN A 90 -11.26 -1.88 -4.12
C ASN A 90 -12.01 -1.52 -5.42
N SER A 91 -13.11 -2.22 -5.68
CA SER A 91 -13.98 -2.00 -6.84
C SER A 91 -14.62 -0.61 -6.91
N GLU A 92 -14.60 0.15 -5.81
CA GLU A 92 -15.10 1.53 -5.75
C GLU A 92 -13.99 2.56 -5.99
N GLY A 93 -12.76 2.12 -6.28
CA GLY A 93 -11.60 2.97 -6.51
C GLY A 93 -10.98 3.55 -5.23
N GLN A 94 -11.36 3.04 -4.07
CA GLN A 94 -10.81 3.49 -2.79
C GLN A 94 -9.48 2.77 -2.52
N ALA A 95 -8.46 3.52 -2.10
CA ALA A 95 -7.19 2.94 -1.66
C ALA A 95 -7.39 2.09 -0.39
N VAL A 96 -7.20 0.79 -0.52
CA VAL A 96 -7.26 -0.18 0.58
C VAL A 96 -5.90 -0.34 1.23
N TYR A 97 -4.84 -0.29 0.42
CA TYR A 97 -3.46 -0.33 0.88
C TYR A 97 -2.56 0.30 -0.17
N ASP A 98 -1.78 1.30 0.21
CA ASP A 98 -0.81 1.94 -0.68
C ASP A 98 0.39 2.32 0.17
N THR A 99 1.49 1.60 -0.02
CA THR A 99 2.70 1.78 0.78
C THR A 99 3.96 1.54 -0.03
N PHE A 100 5.03 2.25 0.34
CA PHE A 100 6.39 1.89 -0.04
C PHE A 100 6.96 0.83 0.90
N VAL A 101 7.96 0.13 0.41
CA VAL A 101 8.57 -1.01 1.08
C VAL A 101 10.03 -0.72 1.35
N TYR A 102 10.51 -1.13 2.52
CA TYR A 102 11.92 -1.22 2.83
C TYR A 102 12.30 -2.66 3.19
N TYR A 103 13.56 -2.99 2.94
CA TYR A 103 14.16 -4.25 3.35
C TYR A 103 15.11 -4.04 4.55
N PRO A 104 15.33 -5.07 5.38
CA PRO A 104 16.37 -5.08 6.40
C PRO A 104 17.74 -4.61 5.88
N GLU A 105 18.59 -4.06 6.76
CA GLU A 105 19.88 -3.45 6.38
C GLU A 105 20.85 -4.43 5.72
N ASP A 106 20.73 -5.72 6.04
CA ASP A 106 21.51 -6.82 5.46
C ASP A 106 21.00 -7.28 4.08
N VAL A 107 19.97 -6.63 3.53
CA VAL A 107 19.46 -6.88 2.18
C VAL A 107 19.72 -5.65 1.30
N PRO A 108 20.82 -5.64 0.52
CA PRO A 108 21.15 -4.55 -0.38
C PRO A 108 20.05 -4.29 -1.42
N HIS A 109 19.54 -3.06 -1.46
CA HIS A 109 18.50 -2.66 -2.40
C HIS A 109 18.57 -1.18 -2.73
N ARG A 110 18.10 -0.81 -3.92
CA ARG A 110 18.01 0.58 -4.37
C ARG A 110 16.84 0.80 -5.32
N PRO A 111 16.34 2.04 -5.46
CA PRO A 111 15.37 2.34 -6.50
C PRO A 111 15.97 2.11 -7.90
N PRO A 112 15.10 1.87 -8.90
CA PRO A 112 15.52 1.85 -10.29
C PRO A 112 16.08 3.22 -10.74
N PRO A 113 16.87 3.27 -11.81
CA PRO A 113 17.36 4.53 -12.37
C PRO A 113 16.23 5.53 -12.61
N GLN A 114 16.34 6.75 -12.05
CA GLN A 114 15.26 7.74 -12.08
C GLN A 114 14.81 8.12 -13.50
N ARG A 115 15.73 8.05 -14.49
CA ARG A 115 15.42 8.29 -15.91
C ARG A 115 14.33 7.38 -16.48
N LEU A 116 14.10 6.21 -15.87
CA LEU A 116 13.08 5.25 -16.29
C LEU A 116 11.69 5.56 -15.72
N LYS A 117 11.57 6.49 -14.76
CA LYS A 117 10.30 6.95 -14.18
C LYS A 117 9.39 5.85 -13.59
N LEU A 118 9.97 4.79 -13.02
CA LEU A 118 9.28 3.60 -12.47
C LEU A 118 8.76 3.77 -11.03
N GLY A 119 8.14 4.91 -10.71
CA GLY A 119 7.32 5.06 -9.50
C GLY A 119 8.01 5.10 -8.11
N VAL A 120 9.24 4.59 -7.94
CA VAL A 120 9.95 4.48 -6.64
C VAL A 120 11.24 5.32 -6.63
N LYS A 121 11.44 6.12 -5.58
CA LYS A 121 12.63 6.97 -5.38
C LYS A 121 13.34 6.62 -4.08
N TYR A 122 14.57 7.10 -3.96
CA TYR A 122 15.45 6.81 -2.83
C TYR A 122 14.87 7.15 -1.46
N ASN A 123 14.09 8.23 -1.36
CA ASN A 123 13.47 8.62 -0.10
C ASN A 123 12.19 7.83 0.20
N ASP A 124 11.57 7.20 -0.79
CA ASP A 124 10.32 6.46 -0.58
C ASP A 124 10.55 5.15 0.18
N ILE A 125 11.70 4.50 -0.04
CA ILE A 125 12.06 3.20 0.56
C ILE A 125 12.70 3.31 1.95
N LYS A 126 12.67 4.50 2.57
CA LYS A 126 13.26 4.71 3.90
C LYS A 126 12.20 4.48 4.99
N PRO A 127 12.48 3.69 6.04
CA PRO A 127 11.56 3.50 7.17
C PRO A 127 11.16 4.83 7.81
N ALA A 128 12.13 5.74 7.99
CA ALA A 128 11.92 7.08 8.52
C ALA A 128 10.96 7.94 7.68
N ASN A 129 10.68 7.54 6.44
CA ASN A 129 9.76 8.19 5.50
C ASN A 129 8.42 7.46 5.33
N GLY A 130 8.14 6.46 6.18
CA GLY A 130 6.88 5.72 6.18
C GLY A 130 6.90 4.43 5.37
N ALA A 131 8.04 4.07 4.75
CA ALA A 131 8.19 2.75 4.15
C ALA A 131 7.93 1.67 5.21
N GLN A 132 7.22 0.61 4.83
CA GLN A 132 6.88 -0.51 5.69
C GLN A 132 7.83 -1.68 5.44
N LEU A 133 8.09 -2.49 6.47
CA LEU A 133 8.99 -3.63 6.37
C LEU A 133 8.40 -4.66 5.41
N ILE A 134 9.20 -5.21 4.50
CA ILE A 134 8.74 -6.19 3.50
C ILE A 134 7.93 -7.35 4.12
N SER A 135 8.33 -7.89 5.27
CA SER A 135 7.59 -8.97 5.94
C SER A 135 6.17 -8.57 6.34
N ASP A 136 6.00 -7.36 6.85
CA ASP A 136 4.69 -6.84 7.26
C ASP A 136 3.84 -6.52 6.05
N VAL A 137 4.45 -5.99 4.97
CA VAL A 137 3.76 -5.72 3.70
C VAL A 137 3.20 -7.00 3.11
N ILE A 138 4.00 -8.07 3.00
CA ILE A 138 3.53 -9.36 2.46
C ILE A 138 2.42 -9.95 3.32
N LYS A 139 2.56 -9.90 4.66
CA LYS A 139 1.50 -10.35 5.58
C LYS A 139 0.19 -9.56 5.39
N ASN A 140 0.27 -8.24 5.25
CA ASN A 140 -0.88 -7.39 5.05
C ASN A 140 -1.54 -7.63 3.68
N VAL A 141 -0.74 -7.78 2.62
CA VAL A 141 -1.24 -8.12 1.28
C VAL A 141 -1.94 -9.48 1.29
N GLN A 142 -1.36 -10.50 1.95
CA GLN A 142 -2.00 -11.81 2.09
C GLN A 142 -3.36 -11.68 2.77
N ALA A 143 -3.47 -10.94 3.88
CA ALA A 143 -4.74 -10.77 4.58
C ALA A 143 -5.82 -10.08 3.73
N LEU A 144 -5.43 -9.12 2.88
CA LEU A 144 -6.33 -8.47 1.93
C LEU A 144 -6.79 -9.44 0.83
N PHE A 145 -5.86 -10.23 0.30
CA PHE A 145 -6.13 -11.22 -0.74
C PHE A 145 -7.03 -12.34 -0.23
N ASP A 146 -6.74 -12.89 0.95
CA ASP A 146 -7.55 -13.92 1.60
C ASP A 146 -8.98 -13.46 1.81
N LYS A 147 -9.19 -12.18 2.16
CA LYS A 147 -10.53 -11.63 2.35
C LYS A 147 -11.25 -11.38 1.01
N ALA A 148 -10.54 -10.96 -0.02
CA ALA A 148 -11.14 -10.61 -1.31
C ALA A 148 -11.43 -11.82 -2.21
N GLU A 149 -10.55 -12.83 -2.17
CA GLU A 149 -10.53 -14.03 -3.04
C GLU A 149 -10.29 -13.74 -4.54
N ILE A 150 -10.47 -12.50 -4.99
CA ILE A 150 -10.32 -12.07 -6.39
C ILE A 150 -9.34 -10.90 -6.48
N VAL A 151 -8.33 -11.06 -7.33
CA VAL A 151 -7.29 -10.05 -7.60
C VAL A 151 -7.22 -9.76 -9.09
N VAL A 152 -7.09 -8.49 -9.45
CA VAL A 152 -6.94 -8.02 -10.82
C VAL A 152 -5.61 -7.29 -10.95
N MET A 153 -4.83 -7.63 -11.97
CA MET A 153 -3.53 -7.01 -12.27
C MET A 153 -3.40 -6.74 -13.77
N HIS A 154 -2.38 -5.99 -14.17
CA HIS A 154 -2.02 -5.80 -15.58
C HIS A 154 -0.61 -6.32 -15.85
N ALA A 155 -0.46 -7.26 -16.77
CA ALA A 155 0.83 -7.90 -17.08
C ALA A 155 1.48 -8.51 -15.82
N ALA A 156 0.70 -9.31 -15.09
CA ALA A 156 0.89 -9.67 -13.69
C ALA A 156 2.20 -10.43 -13.38
N SER A 157 2.88 -10.95 -14.41
CA SER A 157 4.08 -11.80 -14.24
C SER A 157 5.18 -11.13 -13.42
N ASN A 158 5.41 -9.82 -13.59
CA ASN A 158 6.41 -9.11 -12.79
C ASN A 158 5.94 -8.89 -11.35
N ASP A 159 4.68 -8.48 -11.17
CA ASP A 159 4.05 -8.23 -9.87
C ASP A 159 4.03 -9.47 -9.00
N VAL A 160 3.64 -10.61 -9.56
CA VAL A 160 3.62 -11.91 -8.87
C VAL A 160 5.04 -12.30 -8.39
N GLN A 161 6.08 -12.03 -9.18
CA GLN A 161 7.46 -12.26 -8.75
C GLN A 161 7.89 -11.34 -7.61
N MET A 162 7.46 -10.07 -7.62
CA MET A 162 7.74 -9.12 -6.54
C MET A 162 6.97 -9.45 -5.26
N LEU A 163 5.77 -10.03 -5.37
CA LEU A 163 4.94 -10.51 -4.27
C LEU A 163 5.33 -11.93 -3.80
N LYS A 164 6.61 -12.29 -3.91
CA LYS A 164 7.13 -13.56 -3.40
C LYS A 164 6.80 -13.71 -1.91
N GLY A 165 6.14 -14.82 -1.56
CA GLY A 165 5.65 -15.10 -0.21
C GLY A 165 4.13 -15.08 -0.09
N ILE A 166 3.43 -14.54 -1.09
CA ILE A 166 1.98 -14.70 -1.21
C ILE A 166 1.63 -16.13 -1.61
N THR A 167 0.61 -16.69 -0.95
CA THR A 167 -0.02 -17.97 -1.29
C THR A 167 -1.17 -17.72 -2.25
N TRP A 168 -1.10 -18.33 -3.44
CA TRP A 168 -2.05 -18.10 -4.54
C TRP A 168 -3.14 -19.17 -4.67
N THR A 169 -3.10 -20.24 -3.87
CA THR A 169 -3.95 -21.44 -4.05
C THR A 169 -5.45 -21.18 -4.01
N ASN A 170 -5.91 -20.18 -3.26
CA ASN A 170 -7.34 -19.84 -3.11
C ASN A 170 -7.70 -18.49 -3.75
N LEU A 171 -6.83 -17.96 -4.62
CA LEU A 171 -7.02 -16.66 -5.25
C LEU A 171 -7.35 -16.83 -6.73
N THR A 172 -8.40 -16.14 -7.18
CA THR A 172 -8.66 -15.95 -8.60
C THR A 172 -7.90 -14.72 -9.07
N LEU A 173 -6.85 -14.92 -9.88
CA LEU A 173 -6.10 -13.84 -10.52
C LEU A 173 -6.64 -13.58 -11.93
N TYR A 174 -7.07 -12.35 -12.19
CA TYR A 174 -7.36 -11.85 -13.53
C TYR A 174 -6.23 -10.95 -14.00
N ASP A 175 -5.53 -11.36 -15.07
CA ASP A 175 -4.54 -10.52 -15.74
C ASP A 175 -5.18 -9.82 -16.94
N THR A 176 -5.38 -8.51 -16.82
CA THR A 176 -6.00 -7.70 -17.88
C THR A 176 -5.23 -7.71 -19.21
N GLN A 177 -3.93 -8.00 -19.22
CA GLN A 177 -3.17 -8.14 -20.47
C GLN A 177 -3.61 -9.36 -21.30
N THR A 178 -4.17 -10.37 -20.63
CA THR A 178 -4.62 -11.61 -21.28
C THR A 178 -6.02 -11.53 -21.85
N LEU A 179 -6.76 -10.45 -21.56
CA LEU A 179 -8.11 -10.25 -22.08
C LEU A 179 -8.08 -9.97 -23.59
N PRO A 180 -8.90 -10.67 -24.41
CA PRO A 180 -8.89 -10.54 -25.87
C PRO A 180 -9.07 -9.11 -26.37
N GLU A 181 -9.87 -8.30 -25.69
CA GLU A 181 -10.09 -6.88 -26.02
C GLU A 181 -8.84 -6.01 -25.84
N TYR A 182 -7.93 -6.35 -24.92
CA TYR A 182 -6.72 -5.57 -24.63
C TYR A 182 -5.46 -6.14 -25.27
N ALA A 183 -5.41 -7.45 -25.53
CA ALA A 183 -4.27 -8.11 -26.18
C ALA A 183 -3.92 -7.50 -27.56
N ARG A 184 -4.90 -6.92 -28.26
CA ARG A 184 -4.70 -6.23 -29.56
C ARG A 184 -3.98 -4.89 -29.45
N LEU A 185 -3.91 -4.30 -28.25
CA LEU A 185 -3.23 -3.03 -27.99
C LEU A 185 -1.76 -3.21 -27.59
N THR A 186 -1.35 -4.45 -27.27
CA THR A 186 0.00 -4.78 -26.77
C THR A 186 0.93 -5.40 -27.83
N SER A 187 0.52 -5.49 -29.10
CA SER A 187 1.38 -5.97 -30.18
C SER A 187 2.52 -4.97 -30.50
N PRO A 188 3.74 -5.46 -30.82
CA PRO A 188 4.94 -4.65 -31.03
C PRO A 188 4.91 -3.74 -32.27
N ASP A 189 3.90 -3.87 -33.14
CA ASP A 189 3.81 -3.14 -34.42
C ASP A 189 3.23 -1.72 -34.33
N ARG A 190 3.40 -1.00 -33.22
CA ARG A 190 3.01 0.42 -33.15
C ARG A 190 4.22 1.35 -33.13
N PRO A 191 4.26 2.38 -34.01
CA PRO A 191 5.15 3.51 -33.83
C PRO A 191 4.74 4.22 -32.53
N GLY A 192 5.72 4.55 -31.70
CA GLY A 192 5.51 5.15 -30.39
C GLY A 192 4.68 6.44 -30.46
N LEU A 193 3.87 6.66 -29.42
CA LEU A 193 3.23 7.95 -29.14
C LEU A 193 4.27 9.04 -28.90
#